data_AF-A0AAW5E678-F1
#
_entry.id   AF-A0AAW5E678-F1
#
_cell.length_a   1.000
_cell.length_b   1.000
_cell.length_c   1.000
_cell.angle_alpha   90.00
_cell.angle_beta   90.00
_cell.angle_gamma   90.00
#
_symmetry.space_group_name_H-M   'P 1'
#
loop_
_entity.id
_entity.type
_entity.pdbx_description
1 polymer ?
#
loop_
_entity_poly.entity_id
_entity_poly.type
_entity_poly.pdbx_seq_one_letter_code
_entity_poly.pdbx_strand_id
1 'polypeptide(L)'
;GRILNATVRRNPSGKYFVSILAETEVHSLGKTGSSVGVDLGLKDFAILSTGEVFSNPKWFHKLEEKLANAQRILSRRVKGSSNWNKQRIKVTRI
;
A
#
# COMPACT_ATOMS: atom_id res chain seq x y z
N GLY A 1 -10.92 22.20 8.91
CA GLY A 1 -11.16 20.85 9.43
C GLY A 1 -10.76 20.75 10.89
N ARG A 2 -11.47 19.95 11.68
CA ARG A 2 -11.20 19.71 13.12
C ARG A 2 -10.50 18.37 13.29
N ILE A 3 -9.36 18.34 13.98
CA ILE A 3 -8.69 17.07 14.30
C ILE A 3 -9.51 16.34 15.38
N LEU A 4 -9.86 15.08 15.12
CA LEU A 4 -10.56 14.21 16.05
C LEU A 4 -9.58 13.33 16.84
N ASN A 5 -8.58 12.77 16.16
CA ASN A 5 -7.61 11.86 16.77
C ASN A 5 -6.27 11.93 16.03
N ALA A 6 -5.17 11.74 16.76
CA ALA A 6 -3.84 11.55 16.20
C ALA A 6 -3.24 10.26 16.77
N THR A 7 -2.97 9.28 15.91
CA THR A 7 -2.32 8.02 16.30
C THR A 7 -0.84 8.07 15.90
N VAL A 8 0.05 8.05 16.88
CA VAL A 8 1.50 7.97 16.66
C VAL A 8 1.94 6.51 16.73
N ARG A 9 2.60 6.00 15.69
CA ARG A 9 3.18 4.64 15.67
C ARG A 9 4.64 4.67 15.28
N ARG A 10 5.46 3.92 16.00
CA ARG A 10 6.84 3.64 15.63
C ARG A 10 6.91 2.25 14.99
N ASN A 11 7.42 2.18 13.77
CA ASN A 11 7.58 0.89 13.10
C ASN A 11 8.91 0.20 13.50
N PRO A 12 9.08 -1.10 13.21
CA PRO A 12 10.30 -1.84 13.54
C PRO A 12 11.58 -1.34 12.83
N SER A 13 11.45 -0.48 11.82
CA SER A 13 12.58 0.22 11.17
C SER A 13 13.05 1.46 11.94
N GLY A 14 12.34 1.85 13.00
CA GLY A 14 12.64 3.00 13.85
C GLY A 14 11.96 4.29 13.42
N LYS A 15 11.25 4.30 12.29
CA LYS A 15 10.51 5.45 11.77
C LYS A 15 9.21 5.68 12.53
N TYR A 16 8.87 6.94 12.75
CA TYR A 16 7.60 7.36 13.33
C TYR A 16 6.63 7.78 12.23
N PHE A 17 5.37 7.43 12.40
CA PHE A 17 4.26 7.86 11.55
C PHE A 17 3.17 8.42 12.45
N VAL A 18 2.51 9.48 11.97
CA VAL A 18 1.35 10.08 12.63
C VAL A 18 0.18 9.97 11.66
N SER A 19 -0.87 9.27 12.07
CA SER A 19 -2.15 9.27 11.35
C SER A 19 -3.10 10.23 12.03
N ILE A 20 -3.59 11.22 11.28
CA ILE A 20 -4.50 12.25 11.79
C ILE A 20 -5.88 11.98 11.21
N LEU A 21 -6.83 11.66 12.08
CA LEU A 21 -8.25 11.65 11.73
C LEU A 21 -8.79 13.05 11.94
N ALA A 22 -9.33 13.66 10.90
CA ALA A 22 -9.90 14.99 10.95
C ALA A 22 -11.27 15.02 10.26
N GLU A 23 -12.19 15.77 10.85
CA GLU A 23 -13.39 16.24 10.17
C GLU A 23 -13.02 17.35 9.20
N THR A 24 -13.48 17.23 7.97
CA THR A 24 -13.40 18.30 6.99
C THR A 24 -14.72 18.39 6.27
N GLU A 25 -15.12 19.61 5.93
CA GLU A 25 -16.20 19.80 4.99
C GLU A 25 -15.71 19.33 3.61
N VAL A 26 -16.45 18.41 3.01
CA VAL A 26 -16.20 17.94 1.65
C VAL A 26 -17.34 18.49 0.80
N HIS A 27 -17.02 19.48 -0.03
CA HIS A 27 -17.99 20.01 -0.99
C HIS A 27 -18.17 18.98 -2.11
N SER A 28 -19.39 18.49 -2.28
CA SER A 28 -19.75 17.66 -3.42
C SER A 28 -19.69 18.48 -4.69
N LEU A 29 -19.01 17.96 -5.72
CA LEU A 29 -19.13 18.51 -7.06
C LEU A 29 -20.55 18.27 -7.60
N GLY A 30 -21.04 19.20 -8.44
CA GLY A 30 -22.31 19.03 -9.13
C GLY A 30 -22.30 17.75 -9.98
N LYS A 31 -23.43 17.04 -10.03
CA LYS A 31 -23.56 15.84 -10.88
C LYS A 31 -23.47 16.24 -12.35
N THR A 32 -22.69 15.50 -13.13
CA THR A 32 -22.56 15.71 -14.58
C THR A 32 -23.71 15.11 -15.39
N GLY A 33 -24.50 14.21 -14.78
CA GLY A 33 -25.55 13.44 -15.47
C GLY A 33 -25.03 12.28 -16.32
N SER A 34 -23.70 12.12 -16.43
CA SER A 34 -23.07 11.00 -17.15
C SER A 34 -22.95 9.77 -16.26
N SER A 35 -23.08 8.58 -16.86
CA SER A 35 -22.87 7.29 -16.21
C SER A 35 -21.87 6.45 -17.00
N VAL A 36 -20.94 5.80 -16.31
CA VAL A 36 -19.99 4.86 -16.90
C VAL A 36 -20.02 3.56 -16.11
N GLY A 37 -20.18 2.44 -16.81
CA GLY A 37 -20.03 1.11 -16.21
C GLY A 37 -18.54 0.79 -16.02
N VAL A 38 -18.19 0.21 -14.88
CA VAL A 38 -16.81 -0.20 -14.57
C VAL A 38 -16.81 -1.71 -14.35
N ASP A 39 -16.10 -2.44 -15.20
CA ASP A 39 -15.83 -3.87 -15.01
C ASP A 39 -14.41 -4.05 -14.48
N LEU A 40 -14.23 -4.81 -13.40
CA LEU A 40 -12.94 -5.01 -12.73
C LEU A 40 -12.43 -6.43 -12.98
N GLY A 41 -11.20 -6.56 -13.48
CA GLY A 41 -10.65 -7.83 -13.92
C GLY A 41 -9.26 -8.16 -13.34
N LEU A 42 -8.88 -9.44 -13.48
CA LEU A 42 -7.54 -9.92 -13.13
C LEU A 42 -6.52 -9.67 -14.26
N LYS A 43 -6.98 -9.72 -15.51
CA LYS A 43 -6.15 -9.44 -16.70
C LYS A 43 -5.92 -7.95 -16.86
N ASP A 44 -7.02 -7.19 -16.86
CA ASP A 44 -7.08 -5.74 -16.96
C ASP A 44 -7.74 -5.21 -15.68
N PHE A 45 -7.17 -4.18 -15.07
CA PHE A 45 -7.61 -3.68 -13.77
C PHE A 45 -9.04 -3.13 -13.83
N ALA A 46 -9.33 -2.32 -14.84
CA ALA A 46 -10.65 -1.78 -15.06
C ALA A 46 -10.92 -1.60 -16.56
N ILE A 47 -12.13 -1.93 -17.00
CA ILE A 47 -12.64 -1.64 -18.34
C ILE A 47 -13.88 -0.78 -18.18
N LEU A 48 -13.89 0.37 -18.84
CA LEU A 48 -15.02 1.28 -18.83
C LEU A 48 -16.00 0.92 -19.96
N SER A 49 -17.29 1.18 -19.76
CA SER A 49 -18.30 1.06 -20.82
C SER A 49 -18.05 2.01 -22.00
N THR A 50 -17.15 2.97 -21.84
CA THR A 50 -16.65 3.86 -22.91
C THR A 50 -15.56 3.22 -23.78
N GLY A 51 -15.11 2.00 -23.44
CA GLY A 51 -14.06 1.27 -24.15
C GLY A 51 -12.63 1.53 -23.64
N GLU A 52 -12.46 2.42 -22.65
CA GLU A 52 -11.15 2.66 -22.05
C GLU A 52 -10.72 1.47 -21.17
N VAL A 53 -9.46 1.07 -21.29
CA VAL A 53 -8.89 -0.08 -20.59
C VAL A 53 -7.71 0.35 -19.72
N PHE A 54 -7.83 0.11 -18.43
CA PHE A 54 -6.77 0.28 -17.45
C PHE A 54 -6.06 -1.05 -17.25
N SER A 55 -4.82 -1.16 -17.73
CA SER A 55 -4.03 -2.39 -17.57
C SER A 55 -3.78 -2.71 -16.09
N ASN A 56 -3.72 -4.00 -15.75
CA ASN A 56 -3.39 -4.42 -14.38
C ASN A 56 -1.88 -4.33 -14.13
N PRO A 57 -1.43 -3.40 -13.28
CA PRO A 57 0.00 -3.26 -13.03
C PRO A 57 0.47 -4.40 -12.12
N LYS A 58 1.23 -5.35 -12.70
CA LYS A 58 1.73 -6.56 -12.01
C LYS A 58 2.87 -6.30 -11.01
N TRP A 59 2.91 -5.14 -10.35
CA TRP A 59 3.94 -4.83 -9.34
C TRP A 59 3.76 -5.70 -8.09
N PHE A 60 2.53 -6.12 -7.78
CA PHE A 60 2.24 -6.93 -6.60
C PHE A 60 3.05 -8.22 -6.58
N HIS A 61 3.03 -9.01 -7.67
CA HIS A 61 3.79 -10.26 -7.76
C HIS A 61 5.31 -10.03 -7.62
N LYS A 62 5.84 -8.95 -8.23
CA LYS A 62 7.28 -8.62 -8.10
C LYS A 62 7.65 -8.28 -6.66
N LEU A 63 6.80 -7.53 -5.94
CA LEU A 63 7.02 -7.21 -4.54
C LEU A 63 6.87 -8.44 -3.65
N GLU A 64 5.90 -9.31 -3.94
CA GLU A 64 5.67 -10.57 -3.25
C GLU A 64 6.88 -11.51 -3.34
N GLU A 65 7.41 -11.73 -4.54
CA GLU A 65 8.63 -12.54 -4.75
C GLU A 65 9.83 -11.95 -3.98
N LYS A 66 10.00 -10.63 -4.06
CA LYS A 66 11.07 -9.90 -3.37
C LYS A 66 10.93 -10.04 -1.85
N LEU A 67 9.71 -9.95 -1.32
CA LEU A 67 9.40 -10.09 0.09
C LEU A 67 9.68 -11.53 0.55
N ALA A 68 9.21 -12.53 -0.18
CA ALA A 68 9.41 -13.94 0.13
C ALA A 68 10.90 -14.31 0.18
N ASN A 69 11.69 -13.82 -0.79
CA ASN A 69 13.14 -14.02 -0.78
C ASN A 69 13.79 -13.33 0.44
N ALA A 70 13.41 -12.08 0.71
CA ALA A 70 13.96 -11.35 1.85
C ALA A 70 13.63 -12.02 3.21
N GLN A 71 12.41 -12.56 3.35
CA GLN A 71 11.99 -13.32 4.53
C GLN A 71 12.75 -14.66 4.65
N ARG A 72 12.98 -15.38 3.55
CA ARG A 72 13.78 -16.62 3.54
C ARG A 72 15.23 -16.38 3.96
N ILE A 73 15.83 -15.28 3.51
CA ILE A 73 17.19 -14.89 3.95
C ILE A 73 17.18 -14.55 5.45
N LEU A 74 16.12 -13.89 5.94
CA LEU A 74 16.00 -13.53 7.36
C LEU A 74 15.90 -14.75 8.26
N SER A 75 15.09 -15.75 7.89
CA SER A 75 14.85 -16.94 8.71
C SER A 75 16.10 -17.80 8.90
N ARG A 76 17.01 -17.79 7.93
CA ARG A 76 18.29 -18.51 7.99
C ARG A 76 19.38 -17.78 8.81
N ARG A 77 19.18 -16.50 9.17
CA ARG A 77 20.16 -15.72 9.93
C ARG A 77 19.95 -15.90 11.43
N VAL A 78 21.05 -15.94 12.18
CA VAL A 78 21.04 -16.02 13.65
C VAL A 78 20.34 -14.80 14.23
N LYS A 79 19.22 -15.02 14.92
CA LYS A 79 18.41 -13.97 15.55
C LYS A 79 19.28 -13.13 16.49
N GLY A 80 19.12 -11.80 16.42
CA GLY A 80 19.90 -10.86 17.23
C GLY A 80 21.27 -10.47 16.66
N SER A 81 21.80 -11.22 15.67
CA SER A 81 23.05 -10.82 15.01
C SER A 81 22.91 -9.51 14.23
N SER A 82 24.02 -8.80 13.99
CA SER A 82 24.05 -7.58 13.17
C SER A 82 23.48 -7.81 11.76
N ASN A 83 23.84 -8.94 11.14
CA ASN A 83 23.33 -9.33 9.83
C ASN A 83 21.82 -9.64 9.87
N TRP A 84 21.33 -10.27 10.93
CA TRP A 84 19.89 -10.48 11.11
C TRP A 84 19.13 -9.14 11.22
N ASN A 85 19.65 -8.19 12.02
CA ASN A 85 19.00 -6.89 12.17
C ASN A 85 18.95 -6.09 10.86
N LYS A 86 20.06 -6.08 10.09
CA LYS A 86 20.10 -5.48 8.74
C LYS A 86 19.04 -6.07 7.81
N GLN A 87 18.88 -7.39 7.81
CA GLN A 87 17.89 -8.07 6.98
C GLN A 87 16.45 -7.82 7.43
N ARG A 88 16.20 -7.79 8.74
CA ARG A 88 14.89 -7.50 9.31
C ARG A 88 14.38 -6.13 8.84
N ILE A 89 15.25 -5.12 8.85
CA ILE A 89 14.94 -3.77 8.34
C ILE A 89 14.67 -3.81 6.83
N LYS A 90 15.41 -4.62 6.06
CA LYS A 90 15.16 -4.80 4.61
C LYS A 90 13.76 -5.36 4.34
N VAL A 91 13.32 -6.36 5.11
CA VAL A 91 11.95 -6.92 5.01
C VAL A 91 10.89 -5.86 5.28
N THR A 92 11.07 -5.00 6.29
CA THR A 92 10.10 -3.91 6.61
C THR A 92 10.02 -2.82 5.53
N ARG A 93 10.97 -2.76 4.61
CA ARG A 93 11.05 -1.73 3.55
C ARG A 93 10.56 -2.20 2.18
N ILE A 94 10.29 -3.49 2.04
CA ILE A 94 9.70 -4.10 0.83
C ILE A 94 8.19 -4.07 1.01
#